data_AF-A0A9W9C100-F1
#
_entry.id   AF-A0A9W9C100-F1
#
_cell.length_a   1.000
_cell.length_b   1.000
_cell.length_c   1.000
_cell.angle_alpha   90.00
_cell.angle_beta   90.00
_cell.angle_gamma   90.00
#
_symmetry.space_group_name_H-M   'P 1'
#
loop_
_entity.id
_entity.type
_entity.pdbx_description
1 polymer ?
#
loop_
_entity_poly.entity_id
_entity_poly.type
_entity_poly.pdbx_seq_one_letter_code
_entity_poly.pdbx_strand_id
1 'polypeptide(L)'
;MPKFHSSLNDDHVSFINAQSLFYVASAPWVGSHINISPKGQPSQTFSILGPNTVAYLDATGHGCETIAHVYENGRLTLLFSSTGLAAKTLRIFGHARVVEKWDQHFNELRAKMASENGDSVDITGARAIIVCKISRVQTSCGFSTLPGVEDGDATAFADHDEEKDARETLEAWAAKKIERREMMDFQRANNAWSLDGLPGLKSARMAADQNFAVEDTKVWFRRVVRQWDAVALGVVLGMVLMVLLGLVDFIHIEPRFLTHILNFQKKQMGDYHDEL
;
A
#
# COMPACT_ATOMS: atom_id res chain seq x y z
N MET A 1 -2.35 26.26 -9.58
CA MET A 1 -1.06 25.65 -9.15
C MET A 1 -1.27 24.95 -7.81
N PRO A 2 -0.78 23.72 -7.61
CA PRO A 2 -0.95 23.01 -6.33
C PRO A 2 -0.17 23.73 -5.22
N LYS A 3 -0.76 23.81 -4.02
CA LYS A 3 -0.10 24.32 -2.82
C LYS A 3 0.31 23.13 -1.94
N PHE A 4 1.51 23.20 -1.39
CA PHE A 4 2.03 22.17 -0.51
C PHE A 4 2.15 22.71 0.92
N HIS A 5 1.82 21.87 1.88
CA HIS A 5 1.89 22.16 3.30
C HIS A 5 2.63 21.02 4.01
N SER A 6 3.36 21.35 5.07
CA SER A 6 4.03 20.35 5.92
C SER A 6 3.04 19.58 6.79
N SER A 7 1.93 20.20 7.17
CA SER A 7 0.91 19.65 8.08
C SER A 7 -0.51 20.07 7.69
N LEU A 8 -1.51 19.46 8.34
CA LEU A 8 -2.89 19.92 8.30
C LEU A 8 -3.03 21.24 9.07
N ASN A 9 -3.95 22.08 8.61
CA ASN A 9 -4.40 23.31 9.27
C ASN A 9 -5.93 23.25 9.42
N ASP A 10 -6.53 24.24 10.06
CA ASP A 10 -7.97 24.23 10.35
C ASP A 10 -8.81 24.19 9.07
N ASP A 11 -8.43 24.93 8.02
CA ASP A 11 -9.11 24.89 6.71
C ASP A 11 -9.09 23.50 6.07
N HIS A 12 -7.99 22.75 6.25
CA HIS A 12 -7.87 21.37 5.79
C HIS A 12 -8.77 20.44 6.58
N VAL A 13 -8.80 20.60 7.91
CA VAL A 13 -9.65 19.82 8.83
C VAL A 13 -11.12 20.02 8.48
N SER A 14 -11.58 21.27 8.36
CA SER A 14 -12.95 21.60 7.99
C SER A 14 -13.31 21.03 6.61
N PHE A 15 -12.40 21.11 5.64
CA PHE A 15 -12.62 20.52 4.32
C PHE A 15 -12.76 19.00 4.37
N ILE A 16 -11.88 18.30 5.10
CA ILE A 16 -11.92 16.84 5.26
C ILE A 16 -13.25 16.40 5.89
N ASN A 17 -13.67 17.06 6.97
CA ASN A 17 -14.90 16.71 7.69
C ASN A 17 -16.18 16.96 6.88
N ALA A 18 -16.13 17.83 5.87
CA ALA A 18 -17.26 18.10 4.97
C ALA A 18 -17.42 17.07 3.85
N GLN A 19 -16.48 16.13 3.68
CA GLN A 19 -16.57 15.13 2.61
C GLN A 19 -17.40 13.92 3.05
N SER A 20 -18.21 13.39 2.13
CA SER A 20 -18.94 12.13 2.33
C SER A 20 -18.12 10.89 1.96
N LEU A 21 -17.02 11.08 1.24
CA LEU A 21 -16.17 10.03 0.68
C LEU A 21 -14.70 10.47 0.65
N PHE A 22 -13.80 9.53 0.88
CA PHE A 22 -12.37 9.69 0.59
C PHE A 22 -11.81 8.47 -0.11
N TYR A 23 -10.67 8.64 -0.77
CA TYR A 23 -9.99 7.56 -1.49
C TYR A 23 -8.66 7.25 -0.84
N VAL A 24 -8.35 5.97 -0.78
CA VAL A 24 -7.09 5.46 -0.28
C VAL A 24 -6.32 4.83 -1.43
N ALA A 25 -5.17 5.40 -1.76
CA ALA A 25 -4.26 4.85 -2.76
C ALA A 25 -3.02 4.25 -2.08
N SER A 26 -2.63 3.07 -2.54
CA SER A 26 -1.43 2.35 -2.08
C SER A 26 -0.83 1.57 -3.24
N ALA A 27 0.47 1.31 -3.17
CA ALA A 27 1.16 0.54 -4.19
C ALA A 27 2.18 -0.40 -3.55
N PRO A 28 2.32 -1.62 -4.09
CA PRO A 28 3.39 -2.51 -3.69
C PRO A 28 4.73 -1.94 -4.19
N TRP A 29 5.82 -2.47 -3.66
CA TRP A 29 7.17 -2.19 -4.15
C TRP A 29 7.39 -2.90 -5.49
N VAL A 30 6.95 -4.16 -5.56
CA VAL A 30 6.91 -4.95 -6.81
C VAL A 30 5.51 -5.54 -6.93
N GLY A 31 4.77 -5.13 -7.95
CA GLY A 31 3.44 -5.65 -8.23
C GLY A 31 2.95 -5.22 -9.59
N SER A 32 1.82 -5.78 -10.01
CA SER A 32 1.26 -5.54 -11.34
C SER A 32 0.37 -4.30 -11.40
N HIS A 33 -0.14 -3.83 -10.25
CA HIS A 33 -1.11 -2.75 -10.20
C HIS A 33 -0.91 -1.79 -9.02
N ILE A 34 -1.55 -0.64 -9.11
CA ILE A 34 -1.72 0.32 -8.01
C ILE A 34 -3.13 0.13 -7.46
N ASN A 35 -3.28 0.05 -6.13
CA ASN A 35 -4.59 -0.05 -5.50
C ASN A 35 -5.17 1.34 -5.22
N ILE A 36 -6.47 1.50 -5.49
CA ILE A 36 -7.28 2.63 -5.05
C ILE A 36 -8.59 2.10 -4.48
N SER A 37 -8.97 2.55 -3.29
CA SER A 37 -10.18 2.10 -2.61
C SER A 37 -10.99 3.28 -2.09
N PRO A 38 -12.27 3.42 -2.48
CA PRO A 38 -13.17 4.40 -1.87
C PRO A 38 -13.52 3.97 -0.44
N LYS A 39 -13.63 4.95 0.46
CA LYS A 39 -14.03 4.79 1.86
C LYS A 39 -15.09 5.84 2.18
N GLY A 40 -16.26 5.37 2.58
CA GLY A 40 -17.43 6.20 2.87
C GLY A 40 -17.46 6.71 4.31
N GLN A 41 -18.32 7.70 4.54
CA GLN A 41 -18.62 8.26 5.85
C GLN A 41 -17.35 8.64 6.65
N PRO A 42 -16.51 9.57 6.16
CA PRO A 42 -15.34 10.06 6.89
C PRO A 42 -15.67 10.51 8.32
N SER A 43 -16.85 11.10 8.53
CA SER A 43 -17.31 11.53 9.87
C SER A 43 -17.40 10.39 10.89
N GLN A 44 -17.58 9.14 10.46
CA GLN A 44 -17.67 7.95 11.33
C GLN A 44 -16.42 7.08 11.26
N THR A 45 -15.63 7.18 10.18
CA THR A 45 -14.52 6.24 9.94
C THR A 45 -13.15 6.90 9.94
N PHE A 46 -13.04 8.21 9.89
CA PHE A 46 -11.79 8.97 9.77
C PHE A 46 -11.60 9.91 10.95
N SER A 47 -10.38 9.99 11.48
CA SER A 47 -10.04 10.86 12.60
C SER A 47 -8.71 11.56 12.39
N ILE A 48 -8.64 12.81 12.85
CA ILE A 48 -7.43 13.64 12.78
C ILE A 48 -6.84 13.66 14.19
N LEU A 49 -5.76 12.91 14.40
CA LEU A 49 -5.15 12.70 15.72
C LEU A 49 -4.11 13.77 16.09
N GLY A 50 -3.99 14.81 15.26
CA GLY A 50 -3.03 15.89 15.32
C GLY A 50 -2.66 16.42 13.93
N PRO A 51 -1.85 17.49 13.84
CA PRO A 51 -1.54 18.17 12.58
C PRO A 51 -0.78 17.30 11.57
N ASN A 52 -0.09 16.25 12.04
CA ASN A 52 0.72 15.35 11.22
C ASN A 52 0.33 13.88 11.36
N THR A 53 -0.85 13.57 11.90
CA THR A 53 -1.28 12.18 12.09
C THR A 53 -2.78 12.07 11.91
N VAL A 54 -3.18 11.15 11.04
CA VAL A 54 -4.58 10.80 10.81
C VAL A 54 -4.75 9.30 10.96
N ALA A 55 -5.96 8.86 11.24
CA ALA A 55 -6.29 7.44 11.33
C ALA A 55 -7.65 7.17 10.68
N TYR A 56 -7.84 5.98 10.15
CA TYR A 56 -9.16 5.54 9.72
C TYR A 56 -9.44 4.08 10.05
N LEU A 57 -10.71 3.75 10.23
CA LEU A 57 -11.19 2.40 10.44
C LEU A 57 -11.27 1.65 9.12
N ASP A 58 -10.55 0.54 9.02
CA ASP A 58 -10.67 -0.38 7.90
C ASP A 58 -11.68 -1.48 8.27
N ALA A 59 -12.86 -1.40 7.67
CA ALA A 59 -13.88 -2.43 7.76
C ALA A 59 -13.57 -3.62 6.84
N THR A 60 -14.06 -4.79 7.23
CA THR A 60 -13.89 -6.02 6.46
C THR A 60 -14.59 -5.90 5.11
N GLY A 61 -13.84 -6.16 4.03
CA GLY A 61 -14.34 -6.24 2.68
C GLY A 61 -13.54 -7.27 1.87
N HIS A 62 -13.85 -7.37 0.57
CA HIS A 62 -13.27 -8.39 -0.30
C HIS A 62 -11.74 -8.30 -0.47
N GLY A 63 -11.16 -7.10 -0.37
CA GLY A 63 -9.72 -6.90 -0.58
C GLY A 63 -8.92 -6.65 0.70
N CYS A 64 -7.62 -6.88 0.63
CA CYS A 64 -6.65 -6.47 1.66
C CYS A 64 -5.42 -5.73 1.10
N GLU A 65 -5.48 -5.26 -0.16
CA GLU A 65 -4.37 -4.60 -0.87
C GLU A 65 -3.70 -3.50 -0.05
N THR A 66 -4.48 -2.56 0.49
CA THR A 66 -3.91 -1.47 1.30
C THR A 66 -3.17 -1.99 2.52
N ILE A 67 -3.71 -2.98 3.22
CA ILE A 67 -3.06 -3.59 4.39
C ILE A 67 -1.74 -4.24 3.96
N ALA A 68 -1.76 -5.03 2.87
CA ALA A 68 -0.58 -5.72 2.37
C ALA A 68 0.53 -4.74 1.92
N HIS A 69 0.17 -3.69 1.17
CA HIS A 69 1.11 -2.65 0.75
C HIS A 69 1.69 -1.87 1.93
N VAL A 70 0.86 -1.58 2.95
CA VAL A 70 1.31 -0.90 4.16
C VAL A 70 2.25 -1.79 4.97
N TYR A 71 2.00 -3.10 5.07
CA TYR A 71 2.96 -4.03 5.68
C TYR A 71 4.28 -4.12 4.93
N GLU A 72 4.24 -4.05 3.61
CA GLU A 72 5.45 -4.16 2.80
C GLU A 72 6.31 -2.90 2.84
N ASN A 73 5.70 -1.72 2.63
CA ASN A 73 6.45 -0.48 2.41
C ASN A 73 5.87 0.75 3.11
N GLY A 74 4.68 0.63 3.73
CA GLY A 74 4.06 1.69 4.50
C GLY A 74 3.52 2.87 3.70
N ARG A 75 3.74 2.99 2.39
CA ARG A 75 3.34 4.19 1.64
C ARG A 75 1.82 4.25 1.45
N LEU A 76 1.25 5.41 1.76
CA LEU A 76 -0.18 5.65 1.64
C LEU A 76 -0.44 7.06 1.13
N THR A 77 -1.44 7.20 0.25
CA THR A 77 -2.01 8.49 -0.12
C THR A 77 -3.50 8.50 0.16
N LEU A 78 -3.98 9.53 0.84
CA LEU A 78 -5.40 9.78 1.05
C LEU A 78 -5.82 10.95 0.16
N LEU A 79 -6.95 10.83 -0.51
CA LEU A 79 -7.51 11.87 -1.38
C LEU A 79 -8.93 12.21 -0.92
N PHE A 80 -9.15 13.50 -0.71
CA PHE A 80 -10.44 14.13 -0.46
C PHE A 80 -10.74 15.05 -1.64
N SER A 81 -11.93 14.93 -2.24
CA SER A 81 -12.32 15.72 -3.40
C SER A 81 -13.75 16.21 -3.23
N SER A 82 -13.96 17.52 -3.33
CA SER A 82 -15.31 18.05 -3.40
C SER A 82 -15.92 17.80 -4.77
N THR A 83 -17.21 17.47 -4.76
CA THR A 83 -18.08 17.44 -5.94
C THR A 83 -18.89 18.75 -5.93
N GLY A 84 -18.69 19.62 -6.93
CA GLY A 84 -19.40 20.90 -7.04
C GLY A 84 -18.60 22.01 -7.73
N LEU A 85 -19.20 23.21 -7.82
CA LEU A 85 -18.68 24.38 -8.55
C LEU A 85 -17.28 24.84 -8.11
N ALA A 86 -16.94 24.64 -6.84
CA ALA A 86 -15.59 24.88 -6.31
C ALA A 86 -14.84 23.55 -6.14
N ALA A 87 -14.42 22.97 -7.26
CA ALA A 87 -13.64 21.73 -7.28
C ALA A 87 -12.33 21.92 -6.50
N LYS A 88 -12.25 21.33 -5.31
CA LYS A 88 -11.07 21.33 -4.44
C LYS A 88 -10.67 19.90 -4.19
N THR A 89 -9.38 19.63 -4.33
CA THR A 89 -8.76 18.35 -4.00
C THR A 89 -7.73 18.56 -2.90
N LEU A 90 -7.76 17.70 -1.90
CA LEU A 90 -6.77 17.63 -0.83
C LEU A 90 -6.18 16.22 -0.82
N ARG A 91 -4.85 16.13 -0.96
CA ARG A 91 -4.09 14.90 -0.85
C ARG A 91 -3.24 14.92 0.40
N ILE A 92 -3.27 13.83 1.15
CA ILE A 92 -2.36 13.56 2.26
C ILE A 92 -1.41 12.47 1.80
N PHE A 93 -0.13 12.78 1.73
CA PHE A 93 0.93 11.82 1.51
C PHE A 93 1.54 11.43 2.85
N GLY A 94 1.81 10.14 3.05
CA GLY A 94 2.36 9.70 4.32
C GLY A 94 2.81 8.25 4.34
N HIS A 95 3.26 7.85 5.52
CA HIS A 95 3.56 6.47 5.84
C HIS A 95 2.56 5.97 6.88
N ALA A 96 1.92 4.87 6.58
CA ALA A 96 0.94 4.25 7.43
C ALA A 96 1.48 3.03 8.17
N ARG A 97 0.80 2.69 9.25
CA ARG A 97 0.91 1.41 9.95
C ARG A 97 -0.48 0.82 10.14
N VAL A 98 -0.57 -0.50 10.12
CA VAL A 98 -1.80 -1.24 10.40
C VAL A 98 -1.79 -1.61 11.88
N VAL A 99 -2.88 -1.33 12.57
CA VAL A 99 -3.15 -1.78 13.95
C VAL A 99 -4.40 -2.64 13.90
N GLU A 100 -4.23 -3.95 13.97
CA GLU A 100 -5.35 -4.89 13.89
C GLU A 100 -6.13 -4.97 15.21
N LYS A 101 -7.36 -5.47 15.17
CA LYS A 101 -8.27 -5.55 16.33
C LYS A 101 -7.70 -6.29 17.55
N TRP A 102 -6.74 -7.19 17.36
CA TRP A 102 -6.10 -7.96 18.42
C TRP A 102 -4.83 -7.30 19.00
N ASP A 103 -4.36 -6.20 18.40
CA ASP A 103 -3.21 -5.45 18.89
C ASP A 103 -3.59 -4.71 20.18
N GLN A 104 -2.70 -4.71 21.18
CA GLN A 104 -2.91 -4.03 22.45
C GLN A 104 -3.20 -2.53 22.30
N HIS A 105 -2.64 -1.88 21.28
CA HIS A 105 -2.81 -0.43 21.05
C HIS A 105 -4.11 -0.12 20.30
N PHE A 106 -4.88 -1.12 19.88
CA PHE A 106 -6.12 -0.90 19.13
C PHE A 106 -7.13 -0.12 19.95
N ASN A 107 -7.37 -0.53 21.20
CA ASN A 107 -8.34 0.11 22.08
C ASN A 107 -7.91 1.53 22.46
N GLU A 108 -6.61 1.75 22.70
CA GLU A 108 -6.05 3.09 22.98
C GLU A 108 -6.26 4.04 21.79
N LEU A 109 -6.01 3.55 20.56
CA LEU A 109 -6.26 4.34 19.36
C LEU A 109 -7.74 4.59 19.12
N ARG A 110 -8.62 3.61 19.36
CA ARG A 110 -10.08 3.80 19.28
C ARG A 110 -10.53 4.90 20.25
N ALA A 111 -10.08 4.86 21.50
CA ALA A 111 -10.38 5.88 22.49
C ALA A 111 -9.87 7.27 22.06
N LYS A 112 -8.66 7.34 21.50
CA LYS A 112 -8.13 8.59 20.96
C LYS A 112 -8.96 9.12 19.79
N MET A 113 -9.37 8.25 18.87
CA MET A 113 -10.24 8.62 17.74
C MET A 113 -11.58 9.17 18.24
N ALA A 114 -12.20 8.53 19.23
CA ALA A 114 -13.45 9.01 19.83
C ALA A 114 -13.28 10.37 20.54
N SER A 115 -12.17 10.58 21.25
CA SER A 115 -11.89 11.85 21.93
C SER A 115 -11.72 13.04 20.97
N GLU A 116 -11.15 12.83 19.78
CA GLU A 116 -10.83 13.92 18.83
C GLU A 116 -11.98 14.22 17.86
N ASN A 117 -12.81 13.22 17.55
CA ASN A 117 -13.83 13.30 16.50
C ASN A 117 -15.26 13.01 17.03
N GLY A 118 -15.42 12.76 18.33
CA GLY A 118 -16.69 12.40 18.98
C GLY A 118 -16.93 10.90 19.07
N ASP A 119 -17.80 10.47 19.98
CA ASP A 119 -18.15 9.06 20.21
C ASP A 119 -18.83 8.36 19.00
N SER A 120 -19.11 9.10 17.93
CA SER A 120 -19.72 8.60 16.70
C SER A 120 -18.74 7.89 15.74
N VAL A 121 -17.45 7.82 16.08
CA VAL A 121 -16.46 7.13 15.24
C VAL A 121 -16.57 5.63 15.45
N ASP A 122 -17.40 4.95 14.67
CA ASP A 122 -17.49 3.50 14.64
C ASP A 122 -17.92 2.98 13.27
N ILE A 123 -17.59 1.72 12.97
CA ILE A 123 -18.09 1.05 11.77
C ILE A 123 -18.23 -0.44 12.04
N THR A 124 -19.37 -0.99 11.64
CA THR A 124 -19.62 -2.43 11.81
C THR A 124 -18.63 -3.24 10.98
N GLY A 125 -17.97 -4.22 11.61
CA GLY A 125 -16.99 -5.06 10.93
C GLY A 125 -15.60 -4.45 10.78
N ALA A 126 -15.26 -3.40 11.53
CA ALA A 126 -13.89 -2.90 11.68
C ALA A 126 -12.91 -4.04 12.03
N ARG A 127 -11.89 -4.24 11.19
CA ARG A 127 -10.84 -5.26 11.38
C ARG A 127 -9.49 -4.67 11.76
N ALA A 128 -9.22 -3.43 11.36
CA ALA A 128 -7.98 -2.73 11.67
C ALA A 128 -8.18 -1.20 11.69
N ILE A 129 -7.24 -0.50 12.32
CA ILE A 129 -7.05 0.94 12.23
C ILE A 129 -5.81 1.19 11.40
N ILE A 130 -5.92 2.03 10.38
CA ILE A 130 -4.79 2.45 9.56
C ILE A 130 -4.37 3.83 10.03
N VAL A 131 -3.22 3.91 10.71
CA VAL A 131 -2.67 5.17 11.23
C VAL A 131 -1.65 5.70 10.23
N CYS A 132 -1.89 6.87 9.67
CA CYS A 132 -1.01 7.53 8.69
C CYS A 132 -0.28 8.72 9.32
N LYS A 133 1.05 8.67 9.30
CA LYS A 133 1.92 9.80 9.62
C LYS A 133 2.12 10.63 8.35
N ILE A 134 1.70 11.89 8.42
CA ILE A 134 1.71 12.81 7.30
C ILE A 134 3.15 13.25 7.02
N SER A 135 3.56 13.14 5.77
CA SER A 135 4.82 13.72 5.27
C SER A 135 4.58 15.03 4.53
N ARG A 136 3.46 15.13 3.82
CA ARG A 136 3.10 16.32 3.03
C ARG A 136 1.61 16.34 2.75
N VAL A 137 1.04 17.54 2.78
CA VAL A 137 -0.33 17.80 2.31
C VAL A 137 -0.25 18.61 1.03
N GLN A 138 -1.08 18.27 0.05
CA GLN A 138 -1.20 19.02 -1.20
C GLN A 138 -2.65 19.42 -1.41
N THR A 139 -2.89 20.69 -1.70
CA THR A 139 -4.19 21.19 -2.13
C THR A 139 -4.13 21.67 -3.57
N SER A 140 -5.18 21.38 -4.34
CA SER A 140 -5.35 21.94 -5.68
C SER A 140 -6.80 22.35 -5.88
N CYS A 141 -7.01 23.61 -6.23
CA CYS A 141 -8.26 24.09 -6.80
C CYS A 141 -8.25 23.69 -8.27
N GLY A 142 -9.20 22.85 -8.69
CA GLY A 142 -9.47 22.63 -10.10
C GLY A 142 -10.03 23.93 -10.66
N PHE A 143 -9.37 24.50 -11.66
CA PHE A 143 -10.03 25.47 -12.54
C PHE A 143 -11.00 24.67 -13.39
N SER A 144 -12.23 24.47 -12.91
CA SER A 144 -13.32 24.09 -13.80
C SER A 144 -13.75 25.36 -14.55
N THR A 145 -12.87 25.84 -15.42
CA THR A 145 -13.22 26.74 -16.51
C THR A 145 -12.84 26.01 -17.78
N LEU A 146 -13.66 25.01 -18.14
CA LEU A 146 -13.77 24.63 -19.53
C LEU A 146 -14.42 25.83 -20.23
N PRO A 147 -13.73 26.55 -21.14
CA PRO A 147 -14.34 27.65 -21.87
C PRO A 147 -15.48 27.08 -22.71
N GLY A 148 -16.71 27.56 -22.51
CA GLY A 148 -17.88 27.17 -23.31
C GLY A 148 -18.78 26.09 -22.72
N VAL A 149 -18.62 25.73 -21.44
CA VAL A 149 -19.58 24.87 -20.72
C VAL A 149 -20.29 25.75 -19.69
N GLU A 150 -21.34 26.46 -20.12
CA GLU A 150 -22.14 27.33 -19.25
C GLU A 150 -23.10 26.55 -18.33
N ASP A 151 -23.37 25.27 -18.60
CA ASP A 151 -24.22 24.40 -17.77
C ASP A 151 -23.82 22.93 -17.96
N GLY A 152 -22.63 22.57 -17.50
CA GLY A 152 -22.13 21.19 -17.60
C GLY A 152 -21.43 20.82 -16.32
N ASP A 153 -22.27 20.51 -15.35
CA ASP A 153 -21.91 19.93 -14.08
C ASP A 153 -20.95 18.74 -14.29
N ALA A 154 -19.71 18.88 -13.80
CA ALA A 154 -18.93 17.72 -13.40
C ALA A 154 -19.43 17.17 -12.05
N THR A 155 -20.70 17.41 -11.71
CA THR A 155 -21.38 16.72 -10.63
C THR A 155 -21.88 15.40 -11.19
N ALA A 156 -21.08 14.35 -11.03
CA ALA A 156 -21.66 13.03 -10.92
C ALA A 156 -22.42 12.98 -9.58
N PHE A 157 -23.60 13.59 -9.52
CA PHE A 157 -24.62 13.12 -8.60
C PHE A 157 -25.07 11.78 -9.17
N ALA A 158 -24.65 10.69 -8.54
CA ALA A 158 -25.43 9.48 -8.66
C ALA A 158 -26.74 9.78 -7.91
N ASP A 159 -27.78 10.19 -8.65
CA ASP A 159 -29.15 10.13 -8.16
C ASP A 159 -29.41 8.65 -7.82
N HIS A 160 -29.18 8.30 -6.56
CA HIS A 160 -29.65 7.04 -6.02
C HIS A 160 -31.13 7.26 -5.70
N ASP A 161 -32.00 6.83 -6.62
CA ASP A 161 -33.43 6.64 -6.33
C ASP A 161 -33.54 5.85 -5.01
N GLU A 162 -34.00 6.50 -3.94
CA GLU A 162 -34.19 5.89 -2.60
C GLU A 162 -35.08 4.64 -2.65
N GLU A 163 -35.86 4.49 -3.72
CA GLU A 163 -36.85 3.45 -3.90
C GLU A 163 -36.33 2.18 -4.61
N LYS A 164 -35.08 2.15 -5.13
CA LYS A 164 -34.59 1.02 -5.97
C LYS A 164 -33.29 0.33 -5.55
N ASP A 165 -32.53 0.82 -4.59
CA ASP A 165 -31.30 0.14 -4.16
C ASP A 165 -31.49 -0.63 -2.85
N ALA A 166 -32.14 -1.80 -2.94
CA ALA A 166 -32.00 -2.87 -1.96
C ALA A 166 -30.58 -3.50 -2.02
N ARG A 167 -29.53 -2.67 -2.16
CA ARG A 167 -28.13 -3.13 -2.10
C ARG A 167 -27.78 -3.30 -0.63
N GLU A 168 -27.37 -4.51 -0.27
CA GLU A 168 -26.83 -4.81 1.06
C GLU A 168 -25.62 -3.89 1.30
N THR A 169 -25.74 -2.94 2.24
CA THR A 169 -24.62 -2.06 2.59
C THR A 169 -23.51 -2.89 3.24
N LEU A 170 -22.27 -2.38 3.19
CA LEU A 170 -21.12 -3.07 3.81
C LEU A 170 -21.39 -3.37 5.30
N GLU A 171 -22.05 -2.47 6.00
CA GLU A 171 -22.40 -2.62 7.41
C GLU A 171 -23.49 -3.67 7.63
N ALA A 172 -24.54 -3.69 6.81
CA ALA A 172 -25.59 -4.71 6.89
C ALA A 172 -25.05 -6.10 6.59
N TRP A 173 -24.21 -6.21 5.54
CA TRP A 173 -23.50 -7.44 5.20
C TRP A 173 -22.59 -7.89 6.35
N ALA A 174 -21.82 -6.95 6.93
CA ALA A 174 -20.92 -7.24 8.02
C ALA A 174 -21.67 -7.69 9.29
N ALA A 175 -22.77 -7.02 9.65
CA ALA A 175 -23.62 -7.37 10.79
C ALA A 175 -24.13 -8.82 10.68
N LYS A 176 -24.66 -9.19 9.50
CA LYS A 176 -25.15 -10.54 9.21
C LYS A 176 -24.05 -11.60 9.28
N LYS A 177 -22.85 -11.28 8.78
CA LYS A 177 -21.68 -12.18 8.87
C LYS A 177 -21.19 -12.35 10.31
N ILE A 178 -21.25 -11.29 11.12
CA ILE A 178 -20.92 -11.33 12.54
C ILE A 178 -21.93 -12.18 13.30
N GLU A 179 -23.23 -11.97 13.06
CA GLU A 179 -24.32 -12.74 13.70
C GLU A 179 -24.19 -14.24 13.41
N ARG A 180 -23.86 -14.60 12.16
CA ARG A 180 -23.62 -15.98 11.74
C ARG A 180 -22.26 -16.55 12.18
N ARG A 181 -21.40 -15.74 12.81
CA ARG A 181 -20.01 -16.09 13.19
C ARG A 181 -19.11 -16.49 12.01
N GLU A 182 -19.44 -16.07 10.80
CA GLU A 182 -18.71 -16.39 9.55
C GLU A 182 -17.66 -15.34 9.18
N MET A 183 -17.54 -14.25 9.95
CA MET A 183 -16.65 -13.13 9.63
C MET A 183 -15.17 -13.57 9.56
N MET A 184 -14.72 -14.40 10.48
CA MET A 184 -13.32 -14.86 10.51
C MET A 184 -13.00 -15.78 9.32
N ASP A 185 -13.93 -16.67 8.96
CA ASP A 185 -13.76 -17.55 7.79
C ASP A 185 -13.69 -16.75 6.49
N PHE A 186 -14.52 -15.70 6.39
CA PHE A 186 -14.45 -14.77 5.25
C PHE A 186 -13.10 -14.05 5.19
N GLN A 187 -12.61 -13.54 6.32
CA GLN A 187 -11.29 -12.88 6.39
C GLN A 187 -10.16 -13.86 6.04
N ARG A 188 -10.21 -15.09 6.56
CA ARG A 188 -9.25 -16.16 6.23
C ARG A 188 -9.17 -16.41 4.73
N ALA A 189 -10.32 -16.48 4.05
CA ALA A 189 -10.39 -16.76 2.62
C ALA A 189 -9.98 -15.58 1.74
N ASN A 190 -10.38 -14.34 2.09
CA ASN A 190 -10.27 -13.18 1.20
C ASN A 190 -9.20 -12.15 1.61
N ASN A 191 -8.69 -12.21 2.83
CA ASN A 191 -7.84 -11.16 3.39
C ASN A 191 -6.48 -11.64 3.90
N ALA A 192 -6.18 -12.93 3.77
CA ALA A 192 -4.86 -13.46 4.08
C ALA A 192 -3.78 -13.05 3.06
N TRP A 193 -4.17 -12.80 1.80
CA TRP A 193 -3.29 -12.49 0.69
C TRP A 193 -3.85 -11.39 -0.19
N SER A 194 -2.94 -10.57 -0.75
CA SER A 194 -3.25 -9.60 -1.80
C SER A 194 -3.32 -10.28 -3.17
N LEU A 195 -3.86 -9.57 -4.16
CA LEU A 195 -3.92 -10.01 -5.56
C LEU A 195 -2.52 -10.22 -6.16
N ASP A 196 -1.55 -9.40 -5.76
CA ASP A 196 -0.13 -9.56 -6.12
C ASP A 196 0.61 -10.62 -5.27
N GLY A 197 -0.10 -11.32 -4.37
CA GLY A 197 0.44 -12.40 -3.54
C GLY A 197 1.28 -11.91 -2.35
N LEU A 198 1.04 -10.69 -1.88
CA LEU A 198 1.65 -10.15 -0.67
C LEU A 198 0.88 -10.56 0.59
N PRO A 199 1.54 -10.68 1.75
CA PRO A 199 0.87 -11.02 2.99
C PRO A 199 -0.12 -9.93 3.42
N GLY A 200 -1.36 -10.34 3.65
CA GLY A 200 -2.45 -9.47 4.09
C GLY A 200 -2.62 -9.42 5.62
N LEU A 201 -3.87 -9.42 6.06
CA LEU A 201 -4.27 -9.32 7.46
C LEU A 201 -3.68 -10.47 8.30
N LYS A 202 -2.95 -10.15 9.37
CA LYS A 202 -2.29 -11.14 10.23
C LYS A 202 -3.31 -12.02 10.93
N SER A 203 -4.43 -11.49 11.42
CA SER A 203 -5.48 -12.31 12.04
C SER A 203 -6.04 -13.37 11.07
N ALA A 204 -6.23 -13.00 9.80
CA ALA A 204 -6.68 -13.94 8.76
C ALA A 204 -5.61 -15.00 8.46
N ARG A 205 -4.33 -14.62 8.44
CA ARG A 205 -3.20 -15.54 8.23
C ARG A 205 -3.00 -16.48 9.41
N MET A 206 -3.18 -16.01 10.65
CA MET A 206 -3.16 -16.84 11.86
C MET A 206 -4.31 -17.85 11.83
N ALA A 207 -5.53 -17.41 11.48
CA ALA A 207 -6.67 -18.31 11.31
C ALA A 207 -6.47 -19.33 10.17
N ALA A 208 -5.54 -19.07 9.25
CA ALA A 208 -5.14 -19.99 8.19
C ALA A 208 -4.00 -20.95 8.58
N ASP A 209 -3.53 -20.94 9.85
CA ASP A 209 -2.40 -21.74 10.35
C ASP A 209 -1.10 -21.54 9.55
N GLN A 210 -0.89 -20.32 9.03
CA GLN A 210 0.31 -20.02 8.25
C GLN A 210 1.54 -19.84 9.15
N ASN A 211 2.66 -20.43 8.75
CA ASN A 211 3.95 -20.11 9.34
C ASN A 211 4.48 -18.80 8.72
N PHE A 212 4.44 -17.71 9.50
CA PHE A 212 4.78 -16.37 9.03
C PHE A 212 6.22 -16.28 8.52
N ALA A 213 7.17 -16.91 9.22
CA ALA A 213 8.58 -16.87 8.84
C ALA A 213 8.81 -17.51 7.46
N VAL A 214 8.18 -18.66 7.20
CA VAL A 214 8.31 -19.37 5.92
C VAL A 214 7.65 -18.58 4.79
N GLU A 215 6.41 -18.14 4.99
CA GLU A 215 5.64 -17.47 3.94
C GLU A 215 6.21 -16.08 3.60
N ASP A 216 6.61 -15.29 4.61
CA ASP A 216 7.21 -13.98 4.40
C ASP A 216 8.59 -14.12 3.72
N THR A 217 9.37 -15.16 4.06
CA THR A 217 10.65 -15.46 3.39
C THR A 217 10.44 -15.82 1.92
N LYS A 218 9.43 -16.63 1.59
CA LYS A 218 9.08 -16.95 0.19
C LYS A 218 8.69 -15.71 -0.61
N VAL A 219 7.91 -14.80 0.00
CA VAL A 219 7.52 -13.53 -0.63
C VAL A 219 8.75 -12.65 -0.86
N TRP A 220 9.60 -12.51 0.16
CA TRP A 220 10.86 -11.77 0.04
C TRP A 220 11.74 -12.31 -1.09
N PHE A 221 11.91 -13.64 -1.17
CA PHE A 221 12.71 -14.26 -2.23
C PHE A 221 12.12 -13.99 -3.63
N ARG A 222 10.79 -14.15 -3.80
CA ARG A 222 10.10 -13.81 -5.05
C ARG A 222 10.33 -12.34 -5.44
N ARG A 223 10.34 -11.43 -4.47
CA ARG A 223 10.61 -10.01 -4.70
C ARG A 223 12.04 -9.77 -5.18
N VAL A 224 13.04 -10.37 -4.54
CA VAL A 224 14.45 -10.24 -4.94
C VAL A 224 14.64 -10.74 -6.37
N VAL A 225 14.06 -11.89 -6.72
CA VAL A 225 14.14 -12.45 -8.08
C VAL A 225 13.48 -11.54 -9.12
N ARG A 226 12.44 -10.78 -8.77
CA ARG A 226 11.80 -9.84 -9.71
C ARG A 226 12.62 -8.57 -9.94
N GLN A 227 13.65 -8.29 -9.15
CA GLN A 227 14.53 -7.12 -9.29
C GLN A 227 15.84 -7.48 -10.03
N TRP A 228 15.72 -8.06 -11.22
CA TRP A 228 16.85 -8.51 -12.02
C TRP A 228 17.91 -7.43 -12.24
N ASP A 229 17.49 -6.17 -12.43
CA ASP A 229 18.42 -5.05 -12.63
C ASP A 229 19.35 -4.84 -11.43
N ALA A 230 18.80 -4.91 -10.21
CA ALA A 230 19.57 -4.72 -8.99
C ALA A 230 20.52 -5.90 -8.74
N VAL A 231 20.07 -7.13 -9.02
CA VAL A 231 20.89 -8.34 -8.92
C VAL A 231 22.03 -8.29 -9.93
N ALA A 232 21.74 -7.96 -11.19
CA ALA A 232 22.73 -7.82 -12.25
C ALA A 232 23.76 -6.75 -11.90
N LEU A 233 23.31 -5.57 -11.43
CA LEU A 233 24.20 -4.50 -10.99
C LEU A 233 25.11 -4.96 -9.84
N GLY A 234 24.57 -5.68 -8.86
CA GLY A 234 25.34 -6.23 -7.74
C GLY A 234 26.41 -7.23 -8.18
N VAL A 235 26.06 -8.12 -9.12
CA VAL A 235 27.01 -9.08 -9.71
C VAL A 235 28.12 -8.36 -10.48
N VAL A 236 27.77 -7.36 -11.31
CA VAL A 236 28.75 -6.56 -12.06
C VAL A 236 29.68 -5.80 -11.11
N LEU A 237 29.15 -5.13 -10.09
CA LEU A 237 29.96 -4.44 -9.07
C LEU A 237 30.87 -5.41 -8.31
N GLY A 238 30.37 -6.61 -7.99
CA GLY A 238 31.17 -7.67 -7.36
C GLY A 238 32.32 -8.15 -8.26
N MET A 239 32.06 -8.36 -9.56
CA MET A 239 33.10 -8.70 -10.52
C MET A 239 34.14 -7.59 -10.66
N VAL A 240 33.72 -6.33 -10.74
CA VAL A 240 34.62 -5.17 -10.80
C VAL A 240 35.49 -5.08 -9.54
N LEU A 241 34.90 -5.27 -8.36
CA LEU A 241 35.64 -5.30 -7.09
C LEU A 241 36.67 -6.43 -7.07
N MET A 242 36.30 -7.63 -7.52
CA MET A 242 37.24 -8.76 -7.61
C MET A 242 38.42 -8.46 -8.54
N VAL A 243 38.15 -7.86 -9.71
CA VAL A 243 39.20 -7.45 -10.65
C VAL A 243 40.13 -6.41 -10.00
N LEU A 244 39.57 -5.39 -9.33
CA LEU A 244 40.36 -4.37 -8.64
C LEU A 244 41.22 -4.96 -7.51
N LEU A 245 40.68 -5.87 -6.70
CA LEU A 245 41.43 -6.54 -5.64
C LEU A 245 42.54 -7.46 -6.21
N GLY A 246 42.31 -8.04 -7.38
CA GLY A 246 43.34 -8.78 -8.12
C GLY A 246 44.45 -7.89 -8.65
N LEU A 247 44.14 -6.68 -9.14
CA LEU A 247 45.15 -5.72 -9.63
C LEU A 247 46.04 -5.14 -8.52
N VAL A 248 45.58 -5.13 -7.27
CA VAL A 248 46.32 -4.63 -6.10
C VAL A 248 47.03 -5.77 -5.36
N ASP A 249 47.10 -6.97 -5.96
CA ASP A 249 47.68 -8.19 -5.38
C ASP A 249 47.11 -8.57 -4.00
N PHE A 250 45.92 -8.07 -3.67
CA PHE A 250 45.25 -8.39 -2.40
C PHE A 250 44.56 -9.76 -2.47
N ILE A 251 44.13 -10.19 -3.66
CA ILE A 251 43.54 -11.50 -3.91
C ILE A 251 44.17 -12.09 -5.18
N HIS A 252 44.77 -13.27 -5.07
CA HIS A 252 45.27 -14.00 -6.24
C HIS A 252 44.11 -14.78 -6.88
N ILE A 253 43.52 -14.23 -7.95
CA ILE A 253 42.47 -14.91 -8.71
C ILE A 253 43.13 -15.70 -9.84
N GLU A 254 43.18 -17.04 -9.74
CA GLU A 254 43.51 -17.92 -10.88
C GLU A 254 42.23 -18.24 -11.67
N PRO A 255 41.98 -17.64 -12.84
CA PRO A 255 40.81 -17.97 -13.65
C PRO A 255 41.05 -19.28 -14.40
N ARG A 256 41.02 -20.43 -13.70
CA ARG A 256 41.26 -21.77 -14.26
C ARG A 256 40.29 -22.17 -15.38
N PHE A 257 39.14 -21.50 -15.47
CA PHE A 257 38.19 -21.68 -16.56
C PHE A 257 38.66 -21.02 -17.87
N LEU A 258 39.27 -19.83 -17.79
CA LEU A 258 39.85 -19.14 -18.95
C LEU A 258 41.03 -19.91 -19.52
N THR A 259 41.86 -20.51 -18.67
CA THR A 259 42.96 -21.39 -19.14
C THR A 259 42.43 -22.63 -19.85
N HIS A 260 41.33 -23.21 -19.38
CA HIS A 260 40.67 -24.32 -20.08
C HIS A 260 40.10 -23.91 -21.46
N ILE A 261 39.44 -22.76 -21.56
CA ILE A 261 38.91 -22.26 -22.83
C ILE A 261 40.05 -21.94 -23.82
N LEU A 262 41.09 -21.26 -23.35
CA LEU A 262 42.26 -20.92 -24.18
C LEU A 262 42.99 -22.18 -24.65
N ASN A 263 43.15 -23.18 -23.78
CA ASN A 263 43.75 -24.45 -24.17
C ASN A 263 42.86 -25.24 -25.15
N PHE A 264 41.54 -25.19 -24.97
CA PHE A 264 40.59 -25.77 -25.92
C PHE A 264 40.66 -25.09 -27.30
N GLN A 265 40.72 -23.76 -27.34
CA GLN A 265 40.89 -23.00 -28.58
C GLN A 265 42.24 -23.28 -29.25
N LYS A 266 43.34 -23.32 -28.47
CA LYS A 266 44.67 -23.70 -28.98
C LYS A 266 44.67 -25.11 -29.59
N LYS A 267 44.02 -26.08 -28.93
CA LYS A 267 43.84 -27.44 -29.46
C LYS A 267 43.01 -27.46 -30.75
N GLN A 268 41.99 -26.61 -30.89
CA GLN A 268 41.23 -26.48 -32.15
C GLN A 268 41.99 -25.77 -33.27
N MET A 269 42.92 -24.87 -32.95
CA MET A 269 43.75 -24.17 -33.93
C MET A 269 44.99 -24.96 -34.38
N GLY A 270 45.19 -26.18 -33.84
CA GLY A 270 46.28 -27.07 -34.24
C GLY A 270 47.66 -26.71 -33.66
N ASP A 271 47.70 -25.82 -32.67
CA ASP A 271 48.94 -25.43 -31.98
C ASP A 271 49.32 -26.50 -30.94
N TYR A 272 49.93 -27.59 -31.42
CA TYR A 272 50.53 -28.64 -30.59
C TYR A 272 51.99 -28.28 -30.28
N HIS A 273 52.21 -27.18 -29.58
CA HIS A 273 53.50 -26.95 -28.94
C HIS A 273 53.33 -27.16 -27.43
N ASP A 274 54.05 -28.17 -26.95
CA ASP A 274 54.29 -28.54 -25.55
C ASP A 274 53.29 -29.53 -24.90
N GLU A 275 53.18 -30.73 -25.47
CA GLU A 275 53.00 -31.96 -24.66
C GLU A 275 54.17 -32.91 -25.00
N LEU A 276 55.31 -32.68 -24.34
CA LEU A 276 56.40 -33.66 -24.12
C LEU A 276 56.44 -33.97 -22.62
#